data_AF-A0A915AKL8-F1
#
_entry.id   AF-A0A915AKL8-F1
#
_cell.length_a   1.000
_cell.length_b   1.000
_cell.length_c   1.000
_cell.angle_alpha   90.00
_cell.angle_beta   90.00
_cell.angle_gamma   90.00
#
_symmetry.space_group_name_H-M   'P 1'
#
loop_
_entity.id
_entity.type
_entity.pdbx_description
1 polymer ?
#
loop_
_entity_poly.entity_id
_entity_poly.type
_entity_poly.pdbx_seq_one_letter_code
_entity_poly.pdbx_strand_id
1 'polypeptide(L)'
;MLCCCCCWPSYRCAISLAILDTVIVALLWFRSVDLLFSAFTHTDFIDVVVFLVLFGLFVCESLATGTLVVSYRRQIANYVLPRLVLLGGQLIIVVLACILIILYFGGLSRSINDFIIASYEYWSGLELTEEERKVAYNELSTYVAGLFVLLLVFAIYNVLEIYITRKYQKCIETSGEFVPVSSTDRAYNSGTHGAMTFGGFPVEKPIERPPPYNPDYTPAPPYRR
;
A
#
# COMPACT_ATOMS: atom_id res chain seq x y z
N MET A 1 2.71 -18.74 2.79
CA MET A 1 1.88 -18.11 1.74
C MET A 1 2.73 -17.36 0.70
N LEU A 2 3.76 -17.99 0.11
CA LEU A 2 4.56 -17.39 -0.98
C LEU A 2 4.30 -17.99 -2.37
N CYS A 3 3.57 -19.11 -2.46
CA CYS A 3 3.45 -19.86 -3.72
C CYS A 3 2.38 -19.31 -4.69
N CYS A 4 1.35 -18.60 -4.22
CA CYS A 4 0.28 -18.10 -5.10
C CYS A 4 0.67 -16.84 -5.91
N CYS A 5 1.67 -16.07 -5.47
CA CYS A 5 2.07 -14.82 -6.13
C CYS A 5 3.21 -15.00 -7.15
N CYS A 6 3.79 -16.19 -7.28
CA CYS A 6 4.86 -16.46 -8.24
C CYS A 6 4.35 -16.65 -9.67
N CYS A 7 3.10 -17.09 -9.84
CA CYS A 7 2.52 -17.36 -11.16
C CYS A 7 1.56 -16.25 -11.66
N TRP A 8 1.25 -15.27 -10.80
CA TRP A 8 0.29 -14.22 -11.14
C TRP A 8 0.99 -12.87 -11.37
N PRO A 9 0.54 -12.05 -12.35
CA PRO A 9 1.10 -10.72 -12.55
C PRO A 9 0.98 -9.89 -11.28
N SER A 10 2.07 -9.23 -10.86
CA SER A 10 2.13 -8.43 -9.63
C SER A 10 0.97 -7.41 -9.51
N TYR A 11 0.51 -6.86 -10.65
CA TYR A 11 -0.61 -5.91 -10.68
C TYR A 11 -1.95 -6.53 -10.28
N ARG A 12 -2.25 -7.78 -10.69
CA ARG A 12 -3.51 -8.46 -10.34
C ARG A 12 -3.54 -8.81 -8.87
N CYS A 13 -2.40 -9.21 -8.33
CA CYS A 13 -2.26 -9.53 -6.92
C CYS A 13 -2.43 -8.28 -6.05
N ALA A 14 -1.76 -7.16 -6.39
CA ALA A 14 -1.90 -5.90 -5.67
C ALA A 14 -3.34 -5.36 -5.67
N ILE A 15 -4.01 -5.39 -6.83
CA ILE A 15 -5.43 -4.97 -6.94
C ILE A 15 -6.33 -5.88 -6.10
N SER A 16 -6.13 -7.21 -6.16
CA SER A 16 -6.99 -8.15 -5.45
C SER A 16 -6.85 -8.01 -3.93
N LEU A 17 -5.63 -7.80 -3.43
CA LEU A 17 -5.37 -7.55 -2.00
C LEU A 17 -5.98 -6.22 -1.55
N ALA A 18 -5.82 -5.16 -2.34
CA ALA A 18 -6.42 -3.86 -2.03
C ALA A 18 -7.96 -3.92 -2.01
N ILE A 19 -8.58 -4.67 -2.91
CA ILE A 19 -10.03 -4.91 -2.89
C ILE A 19 -10.43 -5.69 -1.64
N LEU A 20 -9.69 -6.75 -1.30
CA LEU A 20 -9.96 -7.56 -0.12
C LEU A 20 -9.92 -6.70 1.16
N ASP A 21 -8.93 -5.83 1.30
CA ASP A 21 -8.82 -4.93 2.45
C ASP A 21 -9.98 -3.94 2.52
N THR A 22 -10.36 -3.34 1.38
CA THR A 22 -11.53 -2.46 1.34
C THR A 22 -12.81 -3.20 1.73
N VAL A 23 -12.97 -4.45 1.33
CA VAL A 23 -14.14 -5.26 1.69
C VAL A 23 -14.14 -5.58 3.17
N ILE A 24 -13.01 -5.96 3.75
CA ILE A 24 -12.90 -6.21 5.20
C ILE A 24 -13.25 -4.95 5.99
N VAL A 25 -12.66 -3.81 5.63
CA VAL A 25 -12.93 -2.53 6.31
C VAL A 25 -14.38 -2.10 6.12
N ALA A 26 -14.96 -2.32 4.94
CA ALA A 26 -16.38 -2.06 4.69
C ALA A 26 -17.30 -2.91 5.57
N LEU A 27 -16.99 -4.20 5.75
CA LEU A 27 -17.75 -5.10 6.61
C LEU A 27 -17.67 -4.68 8.09
N LEU A 28 -16.48 -4.30 8.55
CA LEU A 28 -16.28 -3.78 9.92
C LEU A 28 -17.03 -2.48 10.14
N TRP A 29 -16.99 -1.57 9.17
CA TRP A 29 -17.74 -0.32 9.21
C TRP A 29 -19.25 -0.58 9.22
N PHE A 30 -19.76 -1.48 8.36
CA PHE A 30 -21.18 -1.82 8.32
C PHE A 30 -21.67 -2.44 9.64
N ARG A 31 -20.85 -3.29 10.28
CA ARG A 31 -21.16 -3.83 11.61
C ARG A 31 -21.18 -2.76 12.69
N SER A 32 -20.29 -1.78 12.60
CA SER A 32 -20.26 -0.66 13.54
C SER A 32 -21.46 0.25 13.38
N VAL A 33 -21.92 0.45 12.13
CA VAL A 33 -23.19 1.13 11.82
C VAL A 33 -24.35 0.38 12.47
N ASP A 34 -24.43 -0.94 12.29
CA ASP A 34 -25.49 -1.79 12.84
C ASP A 34 -25.55 -1.73 14.38
N LEU A 35 -24.39 -1.78 15.04
CA LEU A 35 -24.28 -1.61 16.50
C LEU A 35 -24.74 -0.22 16.96
N LEU A 36 -24.32 0.84 16.26
CA LEU A 36 -24.73 2.20 16.55
C LEU A 36 -26.26 2.37 16.37
N PHE A 37 -26.83 1.75 15.34
CA PHE A 37 -28.28 1.77 15.10
C PHE A 37 -29.08 0.95 16.13
N SER A 38 -28.52 -0.16 16.61
CA SER A 38 -29.15 -0.96 17.67
C SER A 38 -29.08 -0.30 19.05
N ALA A 39 -28.12 0.59 19.29
CA ALA A 39 -27.85 1.23 20.58
C ALA A 39 -28.40 2.66 20.72
N PHE A 40 -29.32 3.11 19.85
CA PHE A 40 -29.83 4.50 19.85
C PHE A 40 -30.49 4.97 21.16
N THR A 41 -30.84 4.06 22.06
CA THR A 41 -31.38 4.38 23.39
C THR A 41 -30.31 4.59 24.47
N HIS A 42 -29.10 4.05 24.30
CA HIS A 42 -27.95 4.21 25.20
C HIS A 42 -26.68 4.25 24.36
N THR A 43 -26.41 5.38 23.72
CA THR A 43 -25.23 5.54 22.86
C THR A 43 -24.02 5.86 23.73
N ASP A 44 -23.11 4.90 23.88
CA ASP A 44 -21.85 5.12 24.56
C ASP A 44 -20.91 5.95 23.66
N PHE A 45 -20.21 6.93 24.24
CA PHE A 45 -19.29 7.81 23.52
C PHE A 45 -18.21 7.01 22.76
N ILE A 46 -17.82 5.85 23.30
CA ILE A 46 -16.84 4.94 22.69
C ILE A 46 -17.32 4.42 21.33
N ASP A 47 -18.60 4.08 21.18
CA ASP A 47 -19.14 3.57 19.92
C ASP A 47 -19.10 4.62 18.81
N VAL A 48 -19.36 5.89 19.16
CA VAL A 48 -19.27 7.03 18.22
C VAL A 48 -17.83 7.25 17.77
N VAL A 49 -16.87 7.17 18.69
CA VAL A 49 -15.44 7.30 18.38
C VAL A 49 -14.97 6.16 17.48
N VAL A 50 -15.33 4.92 17.79
CA VAL A 50 -14.99 3.73 16.99
C VAL A 50 -15.60 3.85 15.59
N PHE A 51 -16.86 4.29 15.48
CA PHE A 51 -17.51 4.53 14.20
C PHE A 51 -16.77 5.57 13.35
N LEU A 52 -16.37 6.71 13.93
CA LEU A 52 -15.66 7.77 13.22
C LEU A 52 -14.30 7.30 12.70
N VAL A 53 -13.54 6.58 13.54
CA VAL A 53 -12.25 6.00 13.16
C VAL A 53 -12.40 5.00 12.01
N LEU A 54 -13.38 4.09 12.09
CA LEU A 54 -13.62 3.11 11.04
C LEU A 54 -14.12 3.75 9.74
N PHE A 55 -14.93 4.79 9.82
CA PHE A 55 -15.34 5.57 8.65
C PHE A 55 -14.14 6.25 7.98
N GLY A 56 -13.25 6.87 8.77
CA GLY A 56 -12.01 7.45 8.25
C GLY A 56 -11.12 6.42 7.56
N LEU A 57 -10.94 5.24 8.16
CA LEU A 57 -10.21 4.13 7.56
C LEU A 57 -10.87 3.66 6.26
N PHE A 58 -12.19 3.53 6.23
CA PHE A 58 -12.93 3.14 5.03
C PHE A 58 -12.73 4.13 3.88
N VAL A 59 -12.80 5.44 4.15
CA VAL A 59 -12.55 6.48 3.15
C VAL A 59 -11.11 6.39 2.64
N CYS A 60 -10.11 6.30 3.52
CA CYS A 60 -8.71 6.19 3.14
C CYS A 60 -8.43 4.95 2.27
N GLU A 61 -8.97 3.79 2.66
CA GLU A 61 -8.85 2.53 1.91
C GLU A 61 -9.52 2.63 0.54
N SER A 62 -10.73 3.19 0.48
CA SER A 62 -11.45 3.37 -0.79
C SER A 62 -10.69 4.27 -1.76
N LEU A 63 -10.09 5.36 -1.27
CA LEU A 63 -9.27 6.27 -2.08
C LEU A 63 -7.98 5.59 -2.54
N ALA A 64 -7.29 4.87 -1.66
CA ALA A 64 -6.07 4.15 -2.00
C ALA A 64 -6.33 3.07 -3.07
N THR A 65 -7.41 2.30 -2.93
CA THR A 65 -7.80 1.29 -3.91
C THR A 65 -8.24 1.92 -5.23
N GLY A 66 -8.97 3.04 -5.18
CA GLY A 66 -9.31 3.83 -6.36
C GLY A 66 -8.08 4.32 -7.12
N THR A 67 -7.09 4.89 -6.42
CA THR A 67 -5.84 5.34 -7.06
C THR A 67 -5.04 4.21 -7.68
N LEU A 68 -5.07 3.02 -7.07
CA LEU A 68 -4.38 1.84 -7.57
C LEU A 68 -5.05 1.29 -8.85
N VAL A 69 -6.38 1.30 -8.92
CA VAL A 69 -7.14 0.96 -10.14
C VAL A 69 -6.88 1.98 -11.26
N VAL A 70 -6.82 3.28 -10.93
CA VAL A 70 -6.48 4.34 -11.89
C VAL A 70 -5.04 4.19 -12.38
N SER A 71 -4.09 3.80 -11.52
CA SER A 71 -2.71 3.52 -11.90
C SER A 71 -2.63 2.44 -12.98
N TYR A 72 -3.42 1.37 -12.86
CA TYR A 72 -3.49 0.32 -13.86
C TYR A 72 -4.01 0.83 -15.22
N ARG A 73 -5.00 1.73 -15.22
CA ARG A 73 -5.57 2.31 -16.46
C ARG A 73 -4.64 3.32 -17.12
N ARG A 74 -3.95 4.14 -16.32
CA ARG A 74 -3.13 5.27 -16.83
C ARG A 74 -1.64 4.94 -16.94
N GLN A 75 -1.16 3.81 -16.41
CA GLN A 75 0.24 3.38 -16.41
C GLN A 75 1.20 4.44 -15.83
N ILE A 76 0.74 5.18 -14.81
CA ILE A 76 1.55 6.19 -14.11
C ILE A 76 1.87 5.67 -12.70
N ALA A 77 3.16 5.54 -12.40
CA ALA A 77 3.66 4.97 -11.14
C ALA A 77 3.27 5.80 -9.90
N ASN A 78 3.13 7.13 -10.04
CA ASN A 78 2.82 8.02 -8.92
C ASN A 78 1.48 7.73 -8.23
N TYR A 79 0.52 7.13 -8.94
CA TYR A 79 -0.78 6.76 -8.36
C TYR A 79 -0.72 5.52 -7.45
N VAL A 80 0.42 4.83 -7.36
CA VAL A 80 0.65 3.72 -6.43
C VAL A 80 1.07 4.22 -5.03
N LEU A 81 1.61 5.44 -4.94
CA LEU A 81 2.14 6.01 -3.69
C LEU A 81 1.10 6.13 -2.57
N PRO A 82 -0.16 6.57 -2.80
CA PRO A 82 -1.14 6.68 -1.73
C PRO A 82 -1.38 5.35 -1.00
N ARG A 83 -1.41 4.23 -1.73
CA ARG A 83 -1.53 2.88 -1.16
C ARG A 83 -0.31 2.52 -0.30
N LEU A 84 0.89 2.81 -0.78
CA LEU A 84 2.12 2.52 -0.03
C LEU A 84 2.24 3.33 1.26
N VAL A 85 1.81 4.60 1.24
CA VAL A 85 1.79 5.45 2.43
C VAL A 85 0.77 4.94 3.44
N LEU A 86 -0.43 4.53 2.98
CA LEU A 86 -1.46 3.96 3.84
C LEU A 86 -0.98 2.68 4.55
N LEU A 87 -0.45 1.72 3.78
CA LEU A 87 0.12 0.46 4.31
C LEU A 87 1.31 0.72 5.24
N GLY A 88 2.15 1.70 4.92
CA GLY A 88 3.26 2.11 5.78
C GLY A 88 2.77 2.67 7.12
N GLY A 89 1.74 3.51 7.10
CA GLY A 89 1.11 4.04 8.32
C GLY A 89 0.50 2.94 9.19
N GLN A 90 -0.23 2.00 8.58
CA GLN A 90 -0.80 0.85 9.29
C GLN A 90 0.30 -0.01 9.91
N LEU A 91 1.38 -0.29 9.19
CA LEU A 91 2.51 -1.06 9.73
C LEU A 91 3.16 -0.37 10.93
N ILE A 92 3.35 0.95 10.89
CA ILE A 92 3.93 1.71 12.02
C ILE A 92 3.03 1.59 13.25
N ILE A 93 1.71 1.79 13.09
CA ILE A 93 0.75 1.69 14.19
C ILE A 93 0.76 0.27 14.78
N VAL A 94 0.82 -0.76 13.95
CA VAL A 94 0.87 -2.17 14.39
C VAL A 94 2.15 -2.47 15.14
N VAL A 95 3.31 -2.00 14.66
CA VAL A 95 4.58 -2.16 15.35
C VAL A 95 4.57 -1.47 16.71
N LEU A 96 4.04 -0.24 16.78
CA LEU A 96 3.88 0.48 18.05
C LEU A 96 2.96 -0.28 19.02
N ALA A 97 1.83 -0.80 18.53
CA ALA A 97 0.93 -1.62 19.34
C ALA A 97 1.61 -2.91 19.85
N CYS A 98 2.36 -3.60 19.00
CA CYS A 98 3.16 -4.77 19.40
C CYS A 98 4.18 -4.42 20.49
N ILE A 99 4.88 -3.29 20.38
CA ILE A 99 5.82 -2.82 21.42
C ILE A 99 5.09 -2.59 22.74
N LEU A 100 3.93 -1.92 22.72
CA LEU A 100 3.13 -1.68 23.92
C LEU A 100 2.65 -2.99 24.56
N ILE A 101 2.27 -3.99 23.76
CA ILE A 101 1.84 -5.30 24.28
C ILE A 101 3.03 -6.10 24.84
N ILE A 102 4.21 -6.01 24.23
CA ILE A 102 5.43 -6.62 24.79
C ILE A 102 5.76 -5.97 26.14
N LEU A 103 5.66 -4.65 26.25
CA LEU A 103 5.83 -3.93 27.52
C LEU A 103 4.77 -4.33 28.56
N TYR A 104 3.53 -4.54 28.13
CA TYR A 104 2.45 -5.05 28.97
C TYR A 104 2.81 -6.40 29.60
N PHE A 105 3.25 -7.39 28.81
CA PHE A 105 3.70 -8.68 29.33
C PHE A 105 5.07 -8.61 30.05
N GLY A 106 5.89 -7.60 29.74
CA GLY A 106 7.19 -7.35 30.35
C GLY A 106 7.16 -6.77 31.77
N GLY A 107 5.98 -6.49 32.32
CA GLY A 107 5.81 -6.07 33.72
C GLY A 107 4.87 -4.89 33.95
N LEU A 108 4.42 -4.21 32.88
CA LEU A 108 3.48 -3.08 32.99
C LEU A 108 2.01 -3.52 33.06
N SER A 109 1.71 -4.82 32.99
CA SER A 109 0.35 -5.35 33.00
C SER A 109 -0.51 -4.88 34.17
N ARG A 110 0.05 -4.81 35.39
CA ARG A 110 -0.68 -4.30 36.56
C ARG A 110 -1.12 -2.85 36.37
N SER A 111 -0.18 -1.97 36.05
CA SER A 111 -0.48 -0.54 35.86
C SER A 111 -1.45 -0.28 34.72
N ILE A 112 -1.33 -1.02 33.62
CA ILE A 112 -2.21 -0.85 32.45
C ILE A 112 -3.61 -1.36 32.76
N ASN A 113 -3.75 -2.53 33.40
CA ASN A 113 -5.05 -3.08 33.76
C ASN A 113 -5.74 -2.24 34.83
N ASP A 114 -4.99 -1.73 35.82
CA ASP A 114 -5.52 -0.80 36.81
C ASP A 114 -6.05 0.47 36.14
N PHE A 115 -5.32 1.02 35.17
CA PHE A 115 -5.76 2.19 34.40
C PHE A 115 -7.01 1.92 33.55
N ILE A 116 -7.07 0.78 32.87
CA ILE A 116 -8.22 0.38 32.04
C ILE A 116 -9.47 0.20 32.91
N ILE A 117 -9.34 -0.50 34.03
CA ILE A 117 -10.47 -0.76 34.94
C ILE A 117 -10.92 0.55 35.60
N ALA A 118 -9.99 1.38 36.09
CA ALA A 118 -10.35 2.67 36.67
C ALA A 118 -11.03 3.61 35.65
N SER A 119 -10.59 3.57 34.38
CA SER A 119 -11.26 4.30 33.30
C SER A 119 -12.67 3.75 33.08
N TYR A 120 -12.83 2.42 33.03
CA TYR A 120 -14.15 1.79 32.88
C TYR A 120 -15.09 2.17 34.03
N GLU A 121 -14.65 2.12 35.29
CA GLU A 121 -15.44 2.52 36.46
C GLU A 121 -15.85 3.99 36.37
N TYR A 122 -14.94 4.87 35.94
CA TYR A 122 -15.22 6.30 35.75
C TYR A 122 -16.30 6.55 34.70
N TRP A 123 -16.22 5.88 33.54
CA TRP A 123 -17.16 6.10 32.44
C TRP A 123 -18.50 5.38 32.63
N SER A 124 -18.50 4.19 33.24
CA SER A 124 -19.71 3.39 33.49
C SER A 124 -20.45 3.79 34.77
N GLY A 125 -19.79 4.48 35.70
CA GLY A 125 -20.34 4.81 37.01
C GLY A 125 -20.59 3.58 37.91
N LEU A 126 -20.03 2.43 37.54
CA LEU A 126 -20.13 1.17 38.29
C LEU A 126 -18.81 0.91 39.01
N GLU A 127 -18.86 0.69 40.32
CA GLU A 127 -17.71 0.19 41.09
C GLU A 127 -17.66 -1.34 40.99
N LEU A 128 -16.54 -1.89 40.51
CA LEU A 128 -16.36 -3.34 40.47
C LEU A 128 -15.94 -3.88 41.84
N THR A 129 -16.49 -5.03 42.19
CA THR A 129 -16.01 -5.79 43.37
C THR A 129 -14.60 -6.36 43.12
N GLU A 130 -13.85 -6.65 44.18
CA GLU A 130 -12.48 -7.20 44.06
C GLU A 130 -12.43 -8.53 43.28
N GLU A 131 -13.47 -9.35 43.38
CA GLU A 131 -13.56 -10.61 42.64
C GLU A 131 -13.78 -10.38 41.14
N GLU A 132 -14.68 -9.46 40.77
CA GLU A 132 -14.93 -9.07 39.38
C GLU A 132 -13.67 -8.45 38.75
N ARG A 133 -12.94 -7.63 39.53
CA ARG A 133 -11.67 -7.03 39.09
C ARG A 133 -10.62 -8.08 38.75
N LYS A 134 -10.56 -9.16 39.53
CA LYS A 134 -9.63 -10.27 39.29
C LYS A 134 -10.00 -11.08 38.05
N VAL A 135 -11.30 -11.29 37.81
CA VAL A 135 -11.80 -11.95 36.59
C VAL A 135 -11.49 -11.09 35.37
N ALA A 136 -11.81 -9.79 35.43
CA ALA A 136 -11.56 -8.83 34.36
C ALA A 136 -10.07 -8.77 34.00
N TYR A 137 -9.16 -8.80 34.98
CA TYR A 137 -7.72 -8.84 34.73
C TYR A 137 -7.31 -10.07 33.90
N ASN A 138 -7.82 -11.25 34.26
CA ASN A 138 -7.50 -12.50 33.58
C ASN A 138 -8.06 -12.54 32.14
N GLU A 139 -9.31 -12.11 31.97
CA GLU A 139 -9.92 -11.98 30.65
C GLU A 139 -9.18 -10.98 29.78
N LEU A 140 -8.88 -9.78 30.31
CA LEU A 140 -8.15 -8.74 29.60
C LEU A 140 -6.76 -9.22 29.16
N SER A 141 -6.05 -9.96 30.01
CA SER A 141 -4.77 -10.58 29.65
C SER A 141 -4.89 -11.59 28.51
N THR A 142 -5.97 -12.36 28.47
CA THR A 142 -6.25 -13.34 27.41
C THR A 142 -6.59 -12.63 26.10
N TYR A 143 -7.40 -11.56 26.15
CA TYR A 143 -7.71 -10.74 24.98
C TYR A 143 -6.46 -10.04 24.43
N VAL A 144 -5.60 -9.50 25.29
CA VAL A 144 -4.33 -8.87 24.87
C VAL A 144 -3.40 -9.90 24.24
N ALA A 145 -3.34 -11.13 24.75
CA ALA A 145 -2.58 -12.22 24.12
C ALA A 145 -3.14 -12.59 22.73
N GLY A 146 -4.46 -12.70 22.59
CA GLY A 146 -5.11 -12.96 21.30
C GLY A 146 -4.87 -11.82 20.30
N LEU A 147 -4.97 -10.57 20.75
CA LEU A 147 -4.70 -9.38 19.95
C LEU A 147 -3.25 -9.36 19.46
N PHE A 148 -2.29 -9.76 20.29
CA PHE A 148 -0.88 -9.85 19.90
C PHE A 148 -0.66 -10.78 18.71
N VAL A 149 -1.24 -11.98 18.76
CA VAL A 149 -1.14 -12.95 17.66
C VAL A 149 -1.77 -12.39 16.39
N LEU A 150 -2.94 -11.75 16.50
CA LEU A 150 -3.62 -11.13 15.37
C LEU A 150 -2.78 -10.00 14.75
N LEU A 151 -2.18 -9.14 15.57
CA LEU A 151 -1.30 -8.07 15.12
C LEU A 151 -0.03 -8.59 14.44
N LEU A 152 0.54 -9.70 14.89
CA LEU A 152 1.68 -10.33 14.22
C LEU A 152 1.30 -10.85 12.83
N VAL A 153 0.16 -11.54 12.71
CA VAL A 153 -0.34 -12.02 11.41
C VAL A 153 -0.61 -10.84 10.49
N PHE A 154 -1.24 -9.78 11.01
CA PHE A 154 -1.50 -8.55 10.27
C PHE A 154 -0.22 -7.82 9.85
N ALA A 155 0.81 -7.77 10.70
CA ALA A 155 2.11 -7.19 10.35
C ALA A 155 2.77 -7.94 9.19
N ILE A 156 2.76 -9.28 9.23
CA ILE A 156 3.28 -10.12 8.14
C ILE A 156 2.51 -9.86 6.85
N TYR A 157 1.18 -9.79 6.93
CA TYR A 157 0.32 -9.45 5.80
C TYR A 157 0.69 -8.09 5.19
N ASN A 158 0.81 -7.04 6.00
CA ASN A 158 1.19 -5.70 5.56
C ASN A 158 2.57 -5.68 4.88
N VAL A 159 3.56 -6.39 5.43
CA VAL A 159 4.90 -6.48 4.84
C VAL A 159 4.85 -7.14 3.46
N LEU A 160 4.08 -8.23 3.33
CA LEU A 160 3.89 -8.91 2.04
C LEU A 160 3.20 -8.00 1.03
N GLU A 161 2.19 -7.25 1.44
CA GLU A 161 1.46 -6.36 0.55
C GLU A 161 2.32 -5.16 0.12
N ILE A 162 3.10 -4.56 1.02
CA ILE A 162 4.08 -3.53 0.69
C ILE A 162 5.09 -4.07 -0.31
N TYR A 163 5.58 -5.30 -0.13
CA TYR A 163 6.51 -5.92 -1.06
C TYR A 163 5.91 -6.08 -2.46
N ILE A 164 4.68 -6.60 -2.55
CA ILE A 164 3.99 -6.81 -3.83
C ILE A 164 3.68 -5.46 -4.51
N THR A 165 3.22 -4.48 -3.74
CA THR A 165 2.86 -3.14 -4.23
C THR A 165 4.10 -2.37 -4.71
N ARG A 166 5.22 -2.46 -3.99
CA ARG A 166 6.51 -1.91 -4.46
C ARG A 166 7.02 -2.62 -5.71
N LYS A 167 6.88 -3.95 -5.79
CA LYS A 167 7.23 -4.70 -6.99
C LYS A 167 6.39 -4.24 -8.19
N TYR A 168 5.09 -4.02 -7.98
CA TYR A 168 4.20 -3.45 -9.00
C TYR A 168 4.63 -2.04 -9.44
N GLN A 169 4.95 -1.15 -8.50
CA GLN A 169 5.44 0.20 -8.80
C GLN A 169 6.71 0.13 -9.69
N LYS A 170 7.69 -0.70 -9.31
CA LYS A 170 8.92 -0.88 -10.09
C LYS A 170 8.64 -1.43 -11.49
N CYS A 171 7.71 -2.37 -11.63
CA CYS A 171 7.32 -2.89 -12.95
C CYS A 171 6.74 -1.78 -13.85
N ILE A 172 5.96 -0.85 -13.31
CA ILE A 172 5.45 0.30 -14.09
C ILE A 172 6.59 1.25 -14.45
N GLU A 173 7.45 1.61 -13.49
CA GLU A 173 8.61 2.49 -13.72
C GLU A 173 9.53 1.93 -14.81
N THR A 174 9.82 0.62 -14.79
CA THR A 174 10.63 -0.05 -15.82
C THR A 174 9.90 -0.21 -17.15
N SER A 175 8.58 -0.36 -17.15
CA SER A 175 7.80 -0.40 -18.40
C SER A 175 7.65 0.97 -19.07
N GLY A 176 7.86 2.04 -18.30
CA GLY A 176 7.84 3.43 -18.74
C GLY A 176 9.18 3.96 -19.25
N GLU A 177 10.18 3.08 -19.49
CA GLU A 177 11.47 3.48 -20.06
C GLU A 177 11.29 3.99 -21.50
N PHE A 178 11.15 5.31 -21.61
CA PHE A 178 12.00 6.02 -22.56
C PHE A 178 13.43 5.56 -22.26
N VAL A 179 14.05 4.77 -23.14
CA VAL A 179 15.49 4.53 -23.08
C VAL A 179 16.16 5.85 -23.43
N PRO A 180 16.78 6.59 -22.49
CA PRO A 180 17.64 7.68 -22.90
C PRO A 180 18.81 7.03 -23.66
N VAL A 181 18.90 7.29 -24.96
CA VAL A 181 20.11 6.94 -25.72
C VAL A 181 21.26 7.63 -25.01
N SER A 182 22.14 6.85 -24.39
CA SER A 182 23.29 7.42 -23.71
C SER A 182 24.12 8.14 -24.78
N SER A 183 24.45 9.42 -24.56
CA SER A 183 25.38 10.15 -25.43
C SER A 183 26.79 9.54 -25.40
N THR A 184 27.00 8.56 -24.52
CA THR A 184 28.20 7.75 -24.33
C THR A 184 28.16 6.38 -25.01
N ASP A 185 27.11 6.01 -25.75
CA ASP A 185 27.14 4.87 -26.68
C ASP A 185 28.01 5.23 -27.89
N ARG A 186 29.31 5.35 -27.60
CA ARG A 186 30.44 5.52 -28.51
C ARG A 186 30.74 4.24 -29.28
N ALA A 187 29.74 3.40 -29.53
CA ALA A 187 29.88 2.11 -30.19
C ALA A 187 29.28 2.06 -31.60
N TYR A 188 28.74 3.17 -32.12
CA TYR A 188 28.31 3.26 -33.54
C TYR A 188 29.18 4.18 -34.41
N ASN A 189 30.32 4.65 -33.89
CA ASN A 189 31.32 5.39 -34.68
C ASN A 189 32.69 4.76 -34.48
N SER A 190 32.89 3.55 -35.00
CA SER A 190 34.24 3.04 -35.30
C SER A 190 34.14 1.72 -36.06
N GLY A 191 33.97 1.82 -37.37
CA GLY A 191 34.16 0.71 -38.30
C GLY A 191 33.54 1.07 -39.64
N THR A 192 34.25 1.35 -40.72
CA THR A 192 35.68 1.24 -41.01
C THR A 192 35.88 1.77 -42.44
N HIS A 193 37.13 2.13 -42.75
CA HIS A 193 37.72 2.28 -44.09
C HIS A 193 37.60 3.61 -44.83
N GLY A 194 38.75 4.29 -44.93
CA GLY A 194 39.44 4.32 -46.23
C GLY A 194 39.37 5.64 -46.99
N ALA A 195 40.50 6.33 -47.02
CA ALA A 195 40.79 7.56 -47.74
C ALA A 195 40.39 7.57 -49.24
N MET A 196 40.07 8.76 -49.78
CA MET A 196 40.90 9.44 -50.80
C MET A 196 40.38 10.86 -51.11
N THR A 197 41.32 11.79 -51.27
CA THR A 197 41.16 13.18 -51.71
C THR A 197 40.96 13.29 -53.22
N PHE A 198 40.08 14.19 -53.72
CA PHE A 198 40.39 15.15 -54.80
C PHE A 198 39.21 16.12 -55.10
N GLY A 199 39.49 17.42 -55.23
CA GLY A 199 38.74 18.34 -56.12
C GLY A 199 37.36 18.88 -55.70
N GLY A 200 37.33 20.12 -55.18
CA GLY A 200 36.34 21.18 -55.47
C GLY A 200 34.81 20.94 -55.37
N PHE A 201 34.22 21.40 -54.24
CA PHE A 201 32.80 21.79 -54.01
C PHE A 201 31.67 20.76 -54.24
N PRO A 202 30.45 20.91 -53.64
CA PRO A 202 30.00 21.77 -52.53
C PRO A 202 29.49 20.97 -51.30
N VAL A 203 29.27 21.71 -50.21
CA VAL A 203 28.73 21.24 -48.92
C VAL A 203 27.33 20.66 -49.09
N GLU A 204 27.17 19.36 -48.85
CA GLU A 204 25.87 18.70 -48.72
C GLU A 204 25.26 19.10 -47.37
N LYS A 205 24.16 19.85 -47.41
CA LYS A 205 23.46 20.30 -46.20
C LYS A 205 23.12 19.10 -45.32
N PRO A 206 23.27 19.20 -43.98
CA PRO A 206 22.80 18.16 -43.08
C PRO A 206 21.32 17.88 -43.34
N ILE A 207 20.97 16.62 -43.53
CA ILE A 207 19.59 16.16 -43.63
C ILE A 207 18.90 16.50 -42.30
N GLU A 208 18.11 17.58 -42.28
CA GLU A 208 17.16 17.86 -41.20
C GLU A 208 16.17 16.70 -41.13
N ARG A 209 16.11 15.99 -40.01
CA ARG A 209 15.05 15.01 -39.76
C ARG A 209 13.73 15.76 -39.56
N PRO A 210 12.62 15.33 -40.17
CA PRO A 210 11.36 16.03 -40.00
C PRO A 210 10.80 15.82 -38.58
N PRO A 211 9.98 16.77 -38.08
CA PRO A 211 9.41 16.74 -36.74
C PRO A 211 8.44 15.58 -36.52
N PRO A 212 8.17 15.19 -35.26
CA PRO A 212 7.60 13.91 -34.92
C PRO A 212 6.07 13.93 -34.95
N TYR A 213 5.46 14.10 -36.13
CA TYR A 213 4.13 13.57 -36.45
C TYR A 213 3.81 13.89 -37.93
N ASN A 214 4.04 12.94 -38.83
CA ASN A 214 3.42 12.98 -40.15
C ASN A 214 2.56 11.71 -40.30
N PRO A 215 1.22 11.83 -40.31
CA PRO A 215 0.32 10.68 -40.40
C PRO A 215 0.38 9.93 -41.74
N ASP A 216 1.06 10.48 -42.75
CA ASP A 216 1.13 9.91 -44.10
C ASP A 216 2.36 9.03 -44.39
N TYR A 217 3.11 8.59 -43.37
CA TYR A 217 4.26 7.71 -43.59
C TYR A 217 3.83 6.29 -43.96
N THR A 218 3.91 5.93 -45.24
CA THR A 218 3.76 4.53 -45.69
C THR A 218 4.97 3.69 -45.25
N PRO A 219 4.77 2.43 -44.84
CA PRO A 219 5.86 1.59 -44.32
C PRO A 219 6.94 1.33 -45.37
N ALA A 220 8.20 1.40 -44.94
CA ALA A 220 9.35 1.19 -45.81
C ALA A 220 9.36 -0.25 -46.39
N PRO A 221 9.78 -0.43 -47.66
CA PRO A 221 9.76 -1.74 -48.28
C PRO A 221 10.76 -2.70 -47.62
N PRO A 222 10.46 -4.02 -47.59
CA PRO A 222 11.31 -5.00 -46.94
C PRO A 222 12.63 -5.17 -47.70
N TYR A 223 13.73 -5.22 -46.96
CA TYR A 223 15.06 -5.49 -47.51
C TYR A 223 15.08 -6.87 -48.20
N ARG A 224 15.45 -6.90 -49.50
CA ARG A 224 15.83 -8.15 -50.17
C ARG A 224 17.15 -8.63 -49.58
N ARG A 225 17.17 -9.89 -49.13
CA ARG A 225 18.38 -10.62 -48.75
C ARG A 225 19.29 -10.83 -49.95
#